data_AF-A0A6B3HBR0-F1
#
_entry.id   AF-A0A6B3HBR0-F1
#
_cell.length_a   1.000
_cell.length_b   1.000
_cell.length_c   1.000
_cell.angle_alpha   90.00
_cell.angle_beta   90.00
_cell.angle_gamma   90.00
#
_symmetry.space_group_name_H-M   'P 1'
#
loop_
_entity.id
_entity.type
_entity.pdbx_description
1 polymer ?
#
loop_
_entity_poly.entity_id
_entity_poly.type
_entity_poly.pdbx_seq_one_letter_code
_entity_poly.pdbx_strand_id
1 'polypeptide(L)'
;LVLPDADLDAAADAAVSAAYGSAGERCMAISAVVAVGAIGDELVAKIRERAEKITIGPGNDPASEMGPLITAAHRDKVASYVTGAA
;
A
#
# COMPACT_ATOMS: atom_id res chain seq x y z
N LEU A 1 6.03 0.79 -12.29
CA LEU A 1 5.42 1.27 -13.54
C LEU A 1 4.42 0.22 -13.99
N VAL A 2 3.22 0.61 -14.41
CA VAL A 2 2.19 -0.28 -14.93
C VAL A 2 1.83 0.22 -16.34
N LEU A 3 1.97 -0.65 -17.33
CA LEU A 3 1.69 -0.35 -18.73
C LEU A 3 0.22 -0.63 -19.07
N PRO A 4 -0.34 -0.05 -20.15
CA PRO A 4 -1.75 -0.20 -20.50
C PRO A 4 -2.19 -1.64 -20.81
N ASP A 5 -1.25 -2.51 -21.17
CA ASP A 5 -1.45 -3.93 -21.50
C ASP A 5 -1.22 -4.87 -20.31
N ALA A 6 -0.87 -4.33 -19.13
CA ALA A 6 -0.69 -5.13 -17.93
C ALA A 6 -2.04 -5.66 -17.41
N ASP A 7 -2.00 -6.84 -16.79
CA ASP A 7 -3.10 -7.32 -15.96
C ASP A 7 -3.23 -6.41 -14.72
N LEU A 8 -4.28 -5.60 -14.69
CA LEU A 8 -4.48 -4.60 -13.64
C LEU A 8 -4.87 -5.20 -12.29
N ASP A 9 -5.48 -6.39 -12.28
CA ASP A 9 -5.79 -7.08 -11.03
C ASP A 9 -4.52 -7.63 -10.39
N ALA A 10 -3.68 -8.32 -11.18
CA ALA A 10 -2.38 -8.77 -10.72
C ALA A 10 -1.47 -7.60 -10.33
N ALA A 11 -1.49 -6.49 -11.08
CA ALA A 11 -0.71 -5.30 -10.75
C ALA A 11 -1.17 -4.66 -9.43
N ALA A 12 -2.48 -4.60 -9.18
CA ALA A 12 -3.03 -4.08 -7.93
C ALA A 12 -2.69 -4.98 -6.73
N ASP A 13 -2.80 -6.31 -6.87
CA ASP A 13 -2.39 -7.28 -5.84
C ASP A 13 -0.91 -7.13 -5.48
N ALA A 14 -0.04 -7.06 -6.50
CA ALA A 14 1.39 -6.87 -6.31
C ALA A 14 1.71 -5.52 -5.65
N ALA A 15 1.02 -4.45 -6.06
CA ALA A 15 1.22 -3.11 -5.50
C ALA A 15 0.88 -3.07 -4.01
N VAL A 16 -0.27 -3.62 -3.62
CA VAL A 16 -0.72 -3.67 -2.22
C VAL A 16 0.21 -4.51 -1.36
N SER A 17 0.59 -5.70 -1.83
CA SER A 17 1.54 -6.56 -1.12
C SER A 17 2.91 -5.90 -0.91
N ALA A 18 3.42 -5.23 -1.95
CA ALA A 18 4.71 -4.55 -1.90
C ALA A 18 4.69 -3.29 -1.03
N ALA A 19 3.58 -2.54 -1.02
CA ALA A 19 3.46 -1.30 -0.26
C ALA A 19 3.21 -1.52 1.23
N TYR A 20 2.35 -2.48 1.59
CA TYR A 20 1.85 -2.64 2.97
C TYR A 20 2.48 -3.81 3.73
N GLY A 21 3.22 -4.70 3.05
CA GLY A 21 3.97 -5.76 3.73
C GLY A 21 4.93 -5.17 4.77
N SER A 22 4.85 -5.65 6.02
CA SER A 22 5.57 -5.09 7.17
C SER A 22 5.28 -3.59 7.39
N ALA A 23 4.04 -3.17 7.19
CA ALA A 23 3.59 -1.77 7.31
C ALA A 23 4.37 -0.78 6.41
N GLY A 24 4.96 -1.27 5.31
CA GLY A 24 5.80 -0.46 4.44
C GLY A 24 7.21 -0.17 4.98
N GLU A 25 7.57 -0.71 6.15
CA GLU A 25 8.89 -0.57 6.77
C GLU A 25 9.94 -1.52 6.16
N ARG A 26 9.92 -1.65 4.82
CA ARG A 26 10.89 -2.41 4.02
C ARG A 26 11.58 -1.44 3.07
N CYS A 27 12.91 -1.51 2.94
CA CYS A 27 13.64 -0.64 2.01
C CYS A 27 13.23 -0.81 0.53
N MET A 28 12.65 -1.96 0.20
CA MET A 28 12.09 -2.27 -1.13
C MET A 28 10.56 -2.08 -1.20
N ALA A 29 9.93 -1.52 -0.16
CA ALA A 29 8.52 -1.16 -0.23
C ALA A 29 8.33 -0.08 -1.30
N ILE A 30 7.29 -0.25 -2.12
CA ILE A 30 7.01 0.75 -3.15
C ILE A 30 6.28 1.93 -2.51
N SER A 31 6.80 3.14 -2.74
CA SER A 31 6.17 4.39 -2.28
C SER A 31 5.41 5.12 -3.39
N ALA A 32 5.57 4.68 -4.64
CA ALA A 32 4.92 5.26 -5.81
C ALA A 32 4.65 4.20 -6.88
N VAL A 33 3.46 4.28 -7.48
CA VAL A 33 3.08 3.53 -8.68
C VAL A 33 2.87 4.54 -9.80
N VAL A 34 3.49 4.29 -10.96
CA VAL A 34 3.30 5.11 -12.16
C VAL A 34 2.45 4.31 -13.14
N ALA A 35 1.25 4.78 -13.42
CA ALA A 35 0.35 4.24 -14.43
C ALA A 35 0.58 4.97 -15.76
N VAL A 36 0.65 4.23 -16.87
CA VAL A 36 0.87 4.81 -18.20
C VAL A 36 -0.45 4.91 -18.97
N GLY A 37 -0.74 6.08 -19.54
CA GLY A 37 -1.95 6.28 -20.35
C GLY A 37 -3.22 6.34 -19.52
N ALA A 38 -4.31 5.76 -20.04
CA ALA A 38 -5.66 5.93 -19.50
C ALA A 38 -6.03 4.96 -18.36
N ILE A 39 -5.15 4.04 -17.97
CA ILE A 39 -5.45 3.02 -16.93
C ILE A 39 -5.38 3.54 -15.49
N GLY A 40 -5.04 4.82 -15.29
CA GLY A 40 -4.75 5.38 -13.97
C GLY A 40 -5.91 5.24 -12.98
N ASP A 41 -7.10 5.72 -13.36
CA ASP A 41 -8.27 5.71 -12.48
C ASP A 41 -8.72 4.28 -12.13
N GLU A 42 -8.68 3.38 -13.12
CA GLU A 42 -9.04 1.97 -12.92
C GLU A 42 -8.06 1.27 -11.96
N LEU A 43 -6.75 1.48 -12.15
CA LEU A 43 -5.73 0.91 -11.29
C LEU A 43 -5.85 1.45 -9.86
N VAL A 44 -6.12 2.74 -9.68
CA VAL A 44 -6.38 3.34 -8.36
C VAL A 44 -7.59 2.71 -7.68
N ALA A 45 -8.70 2.50 -8.41
CA ALA A 45 -9.88 1.84 -7.87
C ALA A 45 -9.58 0.40 -7.40
N LYS A 46 -8.86 -0.38 -8.21
CA LYS A 46 -8.47 -1.76 -7.87
C LYS A 46 -7.53 -1.84 -6.68
N ILE A 47 -6.58 -0.90 -6.55
CA ILE A 47 -5.67 -0.79 -5.39
C ILE A 47 -6.48 -0.41 -4.15
N ARG A 48 -7.37 0.58 -4.24
CA ARG A 48 -8.22 1.02 -3.12
C ARG A 48 -9.04 -0.12 -2.54
N GLU A 49 -9.71 -0.90 -3.40
CA GLU A 49 -10.53 -2.04 -2.98
C GLU A 49 -9.73 -3.06 -2.14
N ARG A 50 -8.49 -3.34 -2.54
CA ARG A 50 -7.61 -4.29 -1.85
C ARG A 50 -7.04 -3.70 -0.55
N ALA A 51 -6.60 -2.43 -0.60
CA ALA A 51 -6.05 -1.74 0.56
C ALA A 51 -7.07 -1.61 1.71
N GLU A 52 -8.34 -1.39 1.40
CA GLU A 52 -9.41 -1.30 2.42
C GLU A 52 -9.72 -2.63 3.12
N LYS A 53 -9.34 -3.77 2.52
CA LYS A 53 -9.58 -5.10 3.08
C LYS A 53 -8.47 -5.59 4.00
N ILE A 54 -7.34 -4.88 4.06
CA ILE A 54 -6.18 -5.30 4.87
C ILE A 54 -6.56 -5.33 6.35
N THR A 55 -6.39 -6.48 6.97
CA THR A 55 -6.61 -6.67 8.40
C THR A 55 -5.41 -6.16 9.19
N ILE A 56 -5.58 -5.05 9.90
CA ILE A 56 -4.53 -4.42 10.71
C ILE A 56 -4.66 -4.90 12.15
N GLY A 57 -3.56 -5.39 12.73
CA GLY A 57 -3.58 -5.88 14.11
C GLY A 57 -2.21 -6.17 14.72
N PRO A 58 -2.18 -6.80 15.90
CA PRO A 58 -0.94 -7.19 16.56
C PRO A 58 -0.13 -8.19 15.72
N GLY A 59 1.20 -8.07 15.70
CA GLY A 59 2.08 -8.94 14.89
C GLY A 59 2.15 -10.41 15.35
N ASN A 60 1.56 -10.74 16.50
CA ASN A 60 1.41 -12.10 17.00
C ASN A 60 0.00 -12.67 16.79
N ASP A 61 -0.91 -11.91 16.19
CA ASP A 61 -2.23 -12.39 15.81
C ASP A 61 -2.15 -12.97 14.38
N PRO A 62 -2.45 -14.27 14.19
CA PRO A 62 -2.42 -14.91 12.87
C PRO A 62 -3.46 -14.38 11.88
N ALA A 63 -4.47 -13.62 12.34
CA ALA A 63 -5.43 -12.95 11.46
C ALA A 63 -4.91 -11.61 10.92
N SER A 64 -3.84 -11.05 11.50
CA SER A 64 -3.26 -9.78 11.05
C SER A 64 -2.50 -9.95 9.74
N GLU A 65 -2.84 -9.12 8.76
CA GLU A 65 -2.12 -9.01 7.49
C GLU A 65 -1.07 -7.88 7.54
N MET A 66 -1.29 -6.86 8.38
CA MET A 66 -0.37 -5.76 8.61
C MET A 66 -0.21 -5.45 10.10
N GLY A 67 1.04 -5.38 10.57
CA GLY A 67 1.40 -5.02 11.93
C GLY A 67 1.48 -3.50 12.19
N PRO A 68 1.84 -3.09 13.42
CA PRO A 68 2.08 -1.69 13.73
C PRO A 68 3.41 -1.21 13.15
N LEU A 69 3.58 0.13 13.06
CA LEU A 69 4.88 0.75 12.84
C LEU A 69 5.79 0.57 14.06
N ILE A 70 7.10 0.66 13.85
CA ILE A 70 8.11 0.27 14.85
C ILE A 70 8.12 1.13 16.12
N THR A 71 7.85 2.44 16.01
CA THR A 71 7.88 3.38 17.15
C THR A 71 6.81 4.45 17.04
N ALA A 72 6.41 5.03 18.17
CA ALA A 72 5.51 6.19 18.20
C ALA A 72 6.05 7.38 17.39
N ALA A 73 7.35 7.69 17.53
CA ALA A 73 7.97 8.75 16.76
C ALA A 73 7.91 8.52 15.24
N HIS A 74 8.10 7.27 14.78
CA HIS A 74 7.95 6.95 13.36
C HIS A 74 6.49 7.07 12.90
N ARG A 75 5.55 6.59 13.72
CA ARG A 75 4.11 6.74 13.46
C ARG A 75 3.69 8.20 13.34
N ASP A 76 4.15 9.08 14.22
CA ASP A 76 3.82 10.51 14.17
C ASP A 76 4.41 11.18 12.91
N LYS A 77 5.62 10.77 12.50
CA LYS A 77 6.21 11.21 11.24
C LYS A 77 5.40 10.75 10.03
N VAL A 78 4.92 9.51 10.01
CA VAL A 78 4.07 9.00 8.92
C VAL A 78 2.74 9.76 8.90
N ALA A 79 2.11 9.98 10.06
CA ALA A 79 0.86 10.73 10.18
C ALA A 79 0.98 12.18 9.69
N SER A 80 2.15 12.82 9.86
CA SER A 80 2.38 14.18 9.35
C SER A 80 2.39 14.23 7.82
N TYR A 81 2.92 13.21 7.13
CA TYR A 81 2.84 13.12 5.67
C TYR A 81 1.41 12.92 5.18
N VAL A 82 0.61 12.09 5.86
CA VAL A 82 -0.81 11.88 5.51
C VAL A 82 -1.61 13.16 5.66
N THR A 83 -1.42 13.87 6.79
CA THR A 83 -2.11 15.14 7.04
C THR A 83 -1.68 16.22 6.04
N GLY A 84 -0.40 16.27 5.67
CA GLY A 84 0.11 17.23 4.70
C GLY A 84 -0.25 16.93 3.24
N ALA A 85 -0.75 15.72 2.95
CA ALA A 85 -1.17 15.31 1.61
C ALA A 85 -2.67 15.55 1.34
N ALA A 86 -3.47 15.83 2.38
CA ALA A 86 -4.91 16.07 2.30
C ALA A 86 -5.26 17.53 1.95
#